data_AF-A7TRF9-F1
#
_entry.id   AF-A7TRF9-F1
#
_cell.length_a   1.000
_cell.length_b   1.000
_cell.length_c   1.000
_cell.angle_alpha   90.00
_cell.angle_beta   90.00
_cell.angle_gamma   90.00
#
_symmetry.space_group_name_H-M   'P 1'
#
loop_
_entity.id
_entity.type
_entity.pdbx_description
1 polymer ?
#
loop_
_entity_poly.entity_id
_entity_poly.type
_entity_poly.pdbx_seq_one_letter_code
_entity_poly.pdbx_strand_id
1 'polypeptide(L)'
;MSNPFDVLGNDVEDANVVLTAPKELVKKTTSSKKADVPPPSANPARANKNRPQPTGNERAIRDKAAGRQQNRSKDSPASAATKKSNTRRGTDRQSRSGKVDTQKRVNRGWGDDRNELDAETEAKADADAELAGDVAAQAAVADNRMSLNAYLQEVSSNDLNKKPEVAREAEALENAEIVFKEEEVLVEASKTKNVKSKQLKVKEFLTFDATFSDALPQQRSNGNRGGRNARGRGGRNNTRGGRKPTNGNNGNHVEKKQGIDTANLPSLA
;
A
#
# COMPACT_ATOMS: atom_id res chain seq x y z
N MET A 1 51.13 -34.20 -46.96
CA MET A 1 50.99 -33.53 -48.26
C MET A 1 50.57 -32.09 -47.97
N SER A 2 51.45 -31.11 -48.19
CA SER A 2 51.11 -29.69 -48.08
C SER A 2 50.39 -29.23 -49.34
N ASN A 3 49.44 -28.32 -49.20
CA ASN A 3 48.70 -27.74 -50.32
C ASN A 3 49.65 -26.83 -51.13
N PRO A 4 49.93 -27.12 -52.42
CA PRO A 4 50.85 -26.32 -53.23
C PRO A 4 50.32 -24.93 -53.58
N PHE A 5 49.03 -24.66 -53.31
CA PHE A 5 48.41 -23.35 -53.54
C PHE A 5 48.53 -22.39 -52.36
N ASP A 6 49.07 -22.83 -51.22
CA ASP A 6 49.37 -21.97 -50.06
C ASP A 6 50.58 -21.04 -50.31
N VAL A 7 51.26 -21.20 -51.46
CA VAL A 7 52.40 -20.41 -51.91
C VAL A 7 52.01 -19.33 -52.94
N LEU A 8 50.76 -19.32 -53.42
CA LEU A 8 50.27 -18.22 -54.25
C LEU A 8 49.84 -17.06 -53.34
N GLY A 9 50.89 -16.34 -52.94
CA GLY A 9 50.85 -15.12 -52.18
C GLY A 9 49.86 -14.12 -52.75
N ASN A 10 48.88 -13.80 -51.92
CA ASN A 10 48.33 -12.46 -51.79
C ASN A 10 48.47 -12.05 -50.31
N ASP A 11 49.58 -12.44 -49.67
CA ASP A 11 50.03 -11.68 -48.50
C ASP A 11 50.40 -10.30 -49.02
N VAL A 12 50.04 -9.26 -48.29
CA VAL A 12 50.14 -7.86 -48.74
C VAL A 12 51.63 -7.51 -48.96
N GLU A 13 52.11 -7.65 -50.19
CA GLU A 13 53.49 -7.32 -50.64
C GLU A 13 53.81 -5.82 -50.42
N ASP A 14 52.79 -4.98 -50.34
CA ASP A 14 52.94 -3.56 -50.03
C ASP A 14 52.95 -3.33 -48.50
N ALA A 15 53.97 -3.85 -47.84
CA ALA A 15 54.29 -3.44 -46.48
C ALA A 15 54.49 -1.91 -46.48
N ASN A 16 53.68 -1.19 -45.69
CA ASN A 16 53.72 0.27 -45.53
C ASN A 16 55.15 0.82 -45.66
N VAL A 17 55.43 1.53 -46.75
CA VAL A 17 56.71 2.19 -46.96
C VAL A 17 56.94 3.12 -45.76
N VAL A 18 58.06 2.93 -45.06
CA VAL A 18 58.44 3.80 -43.94
C VAL A 18 58.83 5.16 -44.49
N LEU A 19 57.82 5.99 -44.70
CA LEU A 19 57.99 7.40 -45.02
C LEU A 19 58.40 8.11 -43.73
N THR A 20 59.52 8.81 -43.78
CA THR A 20 59.91 9.71 -42.70
C THR A 20 58.88 10.84 -42.57
N ALA A 21 58.69 11.36 -41.35
CA ALA A 21 57.84 12.53 -41.16
C ALA A 21 58.31 13.68 -42.08
N PRO A 22 57.38 14.45 -42.67
CA PRO A 22 57.75 15.53 -43.57
C PRO A 22 58.61 16.57 -42.84
N LYS A 23 59.50 17.24 -43.59
CA LYS A 23 60.33 18.32 -43.05
C LYS A 23 59.45 19.46 -42.51
N GLU A 24 59.84 20.03 -41.38
CA GLU A 24 59.13 21.15 -40.76
C GLU A 24 59.26 22.43 -41.61
N LEU A 25 58.15 22.88 -42.18
CA LEU A 25 58.07 24.13 -42.93
C LEU A 25 57.20 25.14 -42.16
N VAL A 26 57.83 26.18 -41.61
CA VAL A 26 57.12 27.23 -40.85
C VAL A 26 56.73 28.40 -41.76
N LYS A 27 55.44 28.70 -41.85
CA LYS A 27 54.94 29.84 -42.63
C LYS A 27 55.32 31.17 -41.95
N LYS A 28 56.12 31.98 -42.63
CA LYS A 28 56.43 33.36 -42.21
C LYS A 28 55.17 34.23 -42.29
N THR A 29 54.92 35.03 -41.27
CA THR A 29 53.81 36.00 -41.23
C THR A 29 54.35 37.40 -41.50
N THR A 30 53.59 38.22 -42.20
CA THR A 30 53.91 39.65 -42.44
C THR A 30 53.35 40.56 -41.33
N SER A 31 52.84 39.97 -40.25
CA SER A 31 52.24 40.72 -39.14
C SER A 31 53.32 41.48 -38.37
N SER A 32 53.11 42.79 -38.22
CA SER A 32 53.96 43.63 -37.38
C SER A 32 53.71 43.46 -35.88
N LYS A 33 52.68 42.69 -35.48
CA LYS A 33 52.25 42.56 -34.08
C LYS A 33 53.16 41.61 -33.33
N LYS A 34 53.67 42.05 -32.19
CA LYS A 34 54.60 41.31 -31.32
C LYS A 34 54.00 40.92 -29.96
N ALA A 35 52.86 41.50 -29.61
CA ALA A 35 52.14 41.17 -28.40
C ALA A 35 51.30 39.90 -28.61
N ASP A 36 51.37 38.98 -27.66
CA ASP A 36 50.50 37.81 -27.59
C ASP A 36 49.18 38.19 -26.92
N VAL A 37 48.43 39.05 -27.61
CA VAL A 37 47.12 39.54 -27.16
C VAL A 37 46.12 39.24 -28.27
N PRO A 38 44.95 38.66 -27.95
CA PRO A 38 43.95 38.40 -28.95
C PRO A 38 43.50 39.72 -29.61
N PRO A 39 43.14 39.71 -30.90
CA PRO A 39 42.70 40.92 -31.58
C PRO A 39 41.43 41.47 -30.93
N PRO A 40 41.14 42.79 -31.07
CA PRO A 40 39.94 43.40 -30.47
C PRO A 40 38.62 42.81 -30.99
N SER A 41 38.64 42.11 -32.13
CA SER A 41 37.50 41.37 -32.66
C SER A 41 37.14 40.12 -31.85
N ALA A 42 38.05 39.59 -31.02
CA ALA A 42 37.83 38.43 -30.15
C ALA A 42 37.07 38.81 -28.86
N ASN A 43 35.96 39.54 -29.00
CA ASN A 43 35.14 39.99 -27.89
C ASN A 43 34.07 38.94 -27.51
N PRO A 44 34.06 38.40 -26.28
CA PRO A 44 33.05 37.43 -25.84
C PRO A 44 31.61 37.99 -25.83
N ALA A 45 31.44 39.32 -25.75
CA ALA A 45 30.12 39.96 -25.82
C ALA A 45 29.46 39.81 -27.20
N ARG A 46 30.24 39.53 -28.25
CA ARG A 46 29.73 39.26 -29.60
C ARG A 46 29.23 37.82 -29.78
N ALA A 47 29.36 36.96 -28.76
CA ALA A 47 28.95 35.57 -28.87
C ALA A 47 27.41 35.43 -29.03
N ASN A 48 26.98 34.66 -30.04
CA ASN A 48 25.57 34.31 -30.18
C ASN A 48 25.16 33.33 -29.07
N LYS A 49 24.34 33.81 -28.12
CA LYS A 49 23.85 33.04 -26.97
C LYS A 49 23.08 31.77 -27.38
N ASN A 50 22.37 31.81 -28.51
CA ASN A 50 21.55 30.70 -29.02
C ASN A 50 22.10 30.16 -30.34
N ARG A 51 23.43 30.09 -30.48
CA ARG A 51 24.05 29.45 -31.66
C ARG A 51 23.51 28.02 -31.82
N PRO A 52 23.18 27.56 -33.04
CA PRO A 52 22.72 26.19 -33.29
C PRO A 52 23.64 25.17 -32.62
N GLN A 53 23.07 24.32 -31.77
CA GLN A 53 23.79 23.23 -31.12
C GLN A 53 23.23 21.90 -31.63
N PRO A 54 24.09 20.87 -31.76
CA PRO A 54 23.60 19.52 -32.00
C PRO A 54 22.67 19.09 -30.85
N THR A 55 21.67 18.28 -31.15
CA THR A 55 20.68 17.76 -30.19
C THR A 55 20.60 16.23 -30.25
N GLY A 56 19.98 15.60 -29.24
CA GLY A 56 19.76 14.16 -29.21
C GLY A 56 21.07 13.35 -29.26
N ASN A 57 21.10 12.31 -30.07
CA ASN A 57 22.25 11.40 -30.19
C ASN A 57 23.49 12.10 -30.78
N GLU A 58 23.32 13.02 -31.73
CA GLU A 58 24.43 13.80 -32.29
C GLU A 58 25.11 14.65 -31.21
N ARG A 59 24.32 15.21 -30.28
CA ARG A 59 24.89 15.93 -29.14
C ARG A 59 25.65 14.99 -28.22
N ALA A 60 25.10 13.82 -27.93
CA ALA A 60 25.70 12.87 -27.00
C ALA A 60 27.10 12.42 -27.44
N ILE A 61 27.33 12.24 -28.75
CA ILE A 61 28.65 11.87 -29.30
C ILE A 61 29.59 13.08 -29.51
N ARG A 62 29.04 14.28 -29.76
CA ARG A 62 29.82 15.51 -29.97
C ARG A 62 30.18 16.24 -28.69
N ASP A 63 29.53 15.92 -27.58
CA ASP A 63 29.79 16.52 -26.28
C ASP A 63 31.12 16.02 -25.70
N LYS A 64 32.09 16.93 -25.62
CA LYS A 64 33.46 16.62 -25.17
C LYS A 64 33.56 16.48 -23.65
N ALA A 65 32.56 16.96 -22.91
CA ALA A 65 32.52 16.86 -21.46
C ALA A 65 31.97 15.49 -20.99
N ALA A 66 31.35 14.73 -21.88
CA ALA A 66 30.81 13.41 -21.60
C ALA A 66 31.86 12.30 -21.75
N GLY A 67 31.54 11.12 -21.23
CA GLY A 67 32.31 9.88 -21.45
C GLY A 67 33.25 9.48 -20.30
N ARG A 68 33.75 8.24 -20.38
CA ARG A 68 34.56 7.62 -19.32
C ARG A 68 35.87 8.36 -19.08
N GLN A 69 36.58 8.75 -20.14
CA GLN A 69 37.86 9.46 -20.03
C GLN A 69 37.69 10.78 -19.27
N GLN A 70 36.57 11.48 -19.51
CA GLN A 70 36.25 12.69 -18.77
C GLN A 70 35.97 12.38 -17.32
N ASN A 71 35.07 11.44 -16.99
CA ASN A 71 34.78 11.11 -15.59
C ASN A 71 36.01 10.64 -14.82
N ARG A 72 36.92 9.90 -15.47
CA ARG A 72 38.12 9.34 -14.82
C ARG A 72 39.15 10.39 -14.41
N SER A 73 39.19 11.52 -15.10
CA SER A 73 40.07 12.65 -14.79
C SER A 73 39.51 13.62 -13.76
N LYS A 74 38.29 13.38 -13.23
CA LYS A 74 37.69 14.21 -12.17
C LYS A 74 37.84 13.51 -10.84
N ASP A 75 38.08 14.29 -9.81
CA ASP A 75 38.13 13.79 -8.44
C ASP A 75 36.74 13.37 -7.96
N SER A 76 36.71 12.33 -7.14
CA SER A 76 35.47 11.90 -6.49
C SER A 76 35.11 12.86 -5.37
N PRO A 77 33.83 13.22 -5.21
CA PRO A 77 33.42 14.11 -4.13
C PRO A 77 33.65 13.45 -2.78
N ALA A 78 33.97 14.25 -1.74
CA ALA A 78 34.22 13.73 -0.39
C ALA A 78 33.04 12.93 0.18
N SER A 79 31.81 13.22 -0.24
CA SER A 79 30.60 12.47 0.14
C SER A 79 30.55 11.05 -0.43
N ALA A 80 31.34 10.72 -1.46
CA ALA A 80 31.36 9.37 -2.04
C ALA A 80 31.90 8.32 -1.06
N ALA A 81 32.80 8.72 -0.15
CA ALA A 81 33.41 7.83 0.84
C ALA A 81 32.82 7.98 2.25
N THR A 82 31.74 8.75 2.43
CA THR A 82 31.17 8.97 3.77
C THR A 82 30.49 7.71 4.29
N LYS A 83 30.79 7.36 5.55
CA LYS A 83 30.10 6.27 6.26
C LYS A 83 28.65 6.65 6.55
N LYS A 84 27.80 5.65 6.81
CA LYS A 84 26.40 5.86 7.23
C LYS A 84 26.34 6.84 8.41
N SER A 85 25.58 7.92 8.25
CA SER A 85 25.32 8.85 9.35
C SER A 85 24.45 8.16 10.40
N ASN A 86 24.95 8.08 11.64
CA ASN A 86 24.21 7.49 12.75
C ASN A 86 23.93 8.54 13.84
N THR A 87 23.12 9.53 13.51
CA THR A 87 22.91 10.71 14.36
C THR A 87 22.07 10.45 15.61
N ARG A 88 21.28 9.36 15.69
CA ARG A 88 20.24 9.21 16.73
C ARG A 88 20.27 7.92 17.55
N ARG A 89 21.15 6.97 17.23
CA ARG A 89 21.18 5.68 17.95
C ARG A 89 21.59 5.82 19.42
N GLY A 90 22.41 6.82 19.76
CA GLY A 90 22.82 7.07 21.15
C GLY A 90 21.73 7.64 22.05
N THR A 91 20.62 8.13 21.47
CA THR A 91 19.53 8.81 22.19
C THR A 91 18.23 8.00 22.17
N ASP A 92 18.29 6.70 21.88
CA ASP A 92 17.10 5.87 21.66
C ASP A 92 16.30 5.59 22.95
N ARG A 93 17.01 5.43 24.08
CA ARG A 93 16.38 5.23 25.40
C ARG A 93 15.89 6.52 26.04
N GLN A 94 16.21 7.67 25.44
CA GLN A 94 15.91 8.99 25.96
C GLN A 94 14.66 9.51 25.25
N SER A 95 13.54 9.51 25.97
CA SER A 95 12.29 10.07 25.45
C SER A 95 12.48 11.55 25.08
N ARG A 96 12.15 11.90 23.84
CA ARG A 96 12.15 13.29 23.36
C ARG A 96 10.78 13.95 23.45
N SER A 97 9.77 13.24 23.96
CA SER A 97 8.40 13.77 24.01
C SER A 97 8.27 14.95 24.98
N GLY A 98 9.23 15.11 25.92
CA GLY A 98 9.14 16.07 27.02
C GLY A 98 8.00 15.77 27.99
N LYS A 99 7.33 14.61 27.82
CA LYS A 99 6.22 14.15 28.64
C LYS A 99 6.70 12.96 29.47
N VAL A 100 6.46 13.03 30.77
CA VAL A 100 6.72 11.95 31.71
C VAL A 100 5.41 11.68 32.45
N ASP A 101 5.04 10.42 32.54
CA ASP A 101 3.85 10.02 33.28
C ASP A 101 4.10 10.09 34.79
N THR A 102 3.07 10.41 35.57
CA THR A 102 3.18 10.48 37.03
C THR A 102 2.75 9.17 37.65
N GLN A 103 3.36 8.81 38.79
CA GLN A 103 3.07 7.55 39.47
C GLN A 103 1.58 7.38 39.78
N LYS A 104 0.89 8.47 40.18
CA LYS A 104 -0.56 8.45 40.41
C LYS A 104 -1.36 7.98 39.18
N ARG A 105 -0.99 8.43 37.98
CA ARG A 105 -1.67 8.03 36.74
C ARG A 105 -1.39 6.57 36.40
N VAL A 106 -0.15 6.11 36.61
CA VAL A 106 0.22 4.71 36.42
C VAL A 106 -0.56 3.82 37.39
N ASN A 107 -0.54 4.13 38.69
CA ASN A 107 -1.22 3.36 39.72
C ASN A 107 -2.74 3.32 39.52
N ARG A 108 -3.36 4.41 39.07
CA ARG A 108 -4.80 4.40 38.77
C ARG A 108 -5.15 3.51 37.57
N GLY A 109 -4.25 3.40 36.59
CA GLY A 109 -4.49 2.61 35.37
C GLY A 109 -4.19 1.14 35.54
N TRP A 110 -3.17 0.80 36.34
CA TRP A 110 -2.63 -0.56 36.46
C TRP A 110 -2.74 -1.16 37.86
N GLY A 111 -3.28 -0.42 38.83
CA GLY A 111 -3.22 -0.77 40.24
C GLY A 111 -1.88 -0.40 40.87
N ASP A 112 -1.81 -0.54 42.19
CA ASP A 112 -0.57 -0.44 42.95
C ASP A 112 -0.51 -1.48 44.07
N ASP A 113 0.70 -1.93 44.36
CA ASP A 113 0.99 -3.02 45.31
C ASP A 113 0.48 -2.74 46.73
N ARG A 114 0.11 -1.48 47.04
CA ARG A 114 -0.44 -1.11 48.36
C ARG A 114 -1.88 -1.55 48.55
N ASN A 115 -2.66 -1.61 47.47
CA ASN A 115 -4.07 -1.96 47.50
C ASN A 115 -4.31 -3.38 46.96
N GLU A 116 -3.25 -4.20 46.89
CA GLU A 116 -3.31 -5.57 46.36
C GLU A 116 -4.27 -6.45 47.16
N LEU A 117 -4.26 -6.35 48.50
CA LEU A 117 -5.17 -7.12 49.36
C LEU A 117 -6.64 -6.79 49.07
N ASP A 118 -6.98 -5.51 48.93
CA ASP A 118 -8.34 -5.09 48.64
C ASP A 118 -8.79 -5.64 47.27
N ALA A 119 -7.92 -5.53 46.26
CA ALA A 119 -8.18 -6.10 44.94
C ALA A 119 -8.34 -7.63 44.96
N GLU A 120 -7.56 -8.36 45.76
CA GLU A 120 -7.71 -9.81 45.93
C GLU A 120 -9.04 -10.17 46.61
N THR A 121 -9.46 -9.40 47.61
CA THR A 121 -10.73 -9.66 48.30
C THR A 121 -11.93 -9.40 47.40
N GLU A 122 -11.90 -8.32 46.63
CA GLU A 122 -12.94 -8.00 45.64
C GLU A 122 -12.97 -9.04 44.52
N ALA A 123 -11.80 -9.41 43.96
CA ALA A 123 -11.71 -10.43 42.93
C ALA A 123 -12.21 -11.80 43.39
N LYS A 124 -11.96 -12.17 44.66
CA LYS A 124 -12.51 -13.39 45.25
C LYS A 124 -14.03 -13.30 45.38
N ALA A 125 -14.56 -12.17 45.85
CA ALA A 125 -15.99 -11.96 45.95
C ALA A 125 -16.68 -12.03 44.57
N ASP A 126 -16.05 -11.48 43.53
CA ASP A 126 -16.52 -11.58 42.14
C ASP A 126 -16.50 -13.03 41.65
N ALA A 127 -15.44 -13.79 41.93
CA ALA A 127 -15.37 -15.22 41.58
C ALA A 127 -16.45 -16.06 42.28
N ASP A 128 -16.71 -15.79 43.56
CA ASP A 128 -17.77 -16.45 44.32
C ASP A 128 -19.16 -16.07 43.77
N ALA A 129 -19.35 -14.82 43.36
CA ALA A 129 -20.59 -14.35 42.72
C ALA A 129 -20.81 -14.97 41.34
N GLU A 130 -19.77 -15.10 40.52
CA GLU A 130 -19.81 -15.81 39.24
C GLU A 130 -20.16 -17.29 39.43
N LEU A 131 -19.55 -17.97 40.41
CA LEU A 131 -19.86 -19.38 40.72
C LEU A 131 -21.32 -19.53 41.16
N ALA A 132 -21.83 -18.63 42.00
CA ALA A 132 -23.23 -18.62 42.38
C ALA A 132 -24.16 -18.36 41.18
N GLY A 133 -23.76 -17.45 40.29
CA GLY A 133 -24.45 -17.16 39.03
C GLY A 133 -24.52 -18.37 38.11
N ASP A 134 -23.42 -19.10 37.95
CA ASP A 134 -23.34 -20.32 37.15
C ASP A 134 -24.20 -21.45 37.72
N VAL A 135 -24.17 -21.66 39.05
CA VAL A 135 -25.04 -22.65 39.71
C VAL A 135 -26.52 -22.29 39.52
N ALA A 136 -26.88 -21.01 39.66
CA ALA A 136 -28.24 -20.53 39.44
C ALA A 136 -28.67 -20.66 37.97
N ALA A 137 -27.79 -20.36 37.02
CA ALA A 137 -28.04 -20.53 35.60
C ALA A 137 -28.21 -22.02 35.24
N GLN A 138 -27.44 -22.91 35.84
CA GLN A 138 -27.52 -24.35 35.61
C GLN A 138 -28.79 -24.98 36.24
N ALA A 139 -29.25 -24.46 37.39
CA ALA A 139 -30.53 -24.83 37.98
C ALA A 139 -31.73 -24.36 37.13
N ALA A 140 -31.68 -23.13 36.60
CA ALA A 140 -32.74 -22.60 35.72
C ALA A 140 -32.91 -23.38 34.41
N VAL A 141 -31.85 -24.05 33.93
CA VAL A 141 -31.89 -24.94 32.77
C VAL A 141 -32.47 -26.32 33.12
N ALA A 142 -32.38 -26.77 34.37
CA ALA A 142 -32.94 -28.04 34.82
C ALA A 142 -34.47 -27.98 35.00
N ASP A 143 -35.00 -26.86 35.49
CA ASP A 143 -36.44 -26.70 35.77
C ASP A 143 -37.32 -26.58 34.51
N ASN A 144 -36.73 -26.27 33.35
CA ASN A 144 -37.46 -26.14 32.07
C ASN A 144 -37.41 -27.40 31.19
N ARG A 145 -37.04 -28.57 31.74
CA ARG A 145 -36.92 -29.83 30.98
C ARG A 145 -38.04 -30.80 31.32
N MET A 146 -38.98 -30.99 30.39
CA MET A 146 -39.91 -32.12 30.42
C MET A 146 -39.16 -33.42 30.12
N SER A 147 -39.44 -34.49 30.89
CA SER A 147 -38.85 -35.80 30.58
C SER A 147 -39.37 -36.31 29.24
N LEU A 148 -38.53 -37.04 28.48
CA LEU A 148 -38.92 -37.63 27.19
C LEU A 148 -40.23 -38.43 27.31
N ASN A 149 -40.39 -39.18 28.40
CA ASN A 149 -41.60 -39.96 28.65
C ASN A 149 -42.83 -39.08 28.89
N ALA A 150 -42.69 -37.98 29.65
CA ALA A 150 -43.78 -37.03 29.85
C ALA A 150 -44.17 -36.33 28.54
N TYR A 151 -43.19 -35.98 27.69
CA TYR A 151 -43.45 -35.44 26.36
C TYR A 151 -44.15 -36.46 25.43
N LEU A 152 -43.69 -37.72 25.41
CA LEU A 152 -44.34 -38.78 24.63
C LEU A 152 -45.76 -39.07 25.12
N GLN A 153 -46.00 -39.01 26.43
CA GLN A 153 -47.33 -39.11 27.00
C GLN A 153 -48.20 -37.94 26.57
N GLU A 154 -47.74 -36.70 26.67
CA GLU A 154 -48.48 -35.52 26.20
C GLU A 154 -48.82 -35.61 24.70
N VAL A 155 -47.87 -36.02 23.87
CA VAL A 155 -48.09 -36.25 22.43
C VAL A 155 -49.12 -37.36 22.19
N SER A 156 -49.08 -38.45 22.97
CA SER A 156 -50.03 -39.56 22.85
C SER A 156 -51.42 -39.24 23.41
N SER A 157 -51.49 -38.34 24.40
CA SER A 157 -52.72 -37.87 25.04
C SER A 157 -53.37 -36.74 24.25
N ASN A 158 -52.69 -36.24 23.21
CA ASN A 158 -53.20 -35.17 22.39
C ASN A 158 -54.34 -35.70 21.52
N ASP A 159 -55.56 -35.50 22.01
CA ASP A 159 -56.82 -35.96 21.41
C ASP A 159 -57.06 -35.43 19.99
N LEU A 160 -56.21 -34.53 19.49
CA LEU A 160 -56.20 -34.02 18.12
C LEU A 160 -55.85 -35.09 17.05
N ASN A 161 -55.30 -36.25 17.43
CA ASN A 161 -54.96 -37.35 16.50
C ASN A 161 -55.82 -38.62 16.66
N LYS A 162 -56.96 -38.57 17.38
CA LYS A 162 -57.90 -39.69 17.41
C LYS A 162 -58.59 -39.79 16.05
N LYS A 163 -58.34 -40.88 15.32
CA LYS A 163 -59.11 -41.24 14.12
C LYS A 163 -60.59 -41.40 14.54
N PRO A 164 -61.56 -40.79 13.85
CA PRO A 164 -62.97 -41.01 14.16
C PRO A 164 -63.30 -42.50 13.97
N GLU A 165 -63.93 -43.11 14.98
CA GLU A 165 -64.49 -44.46 14.85
C GLU A 165 -65.57 -44.44 13.76
N VAL A 166 -65.39 -45.28 12.75
CA VAL A 166 -66.31 -45.40 11.63
C VAL A 166 -67.60 -46.09 12.11
N ALA A 167 -68.68 -45.31 12.09
CA ALA A 167 -70.11 -45.60 12.09
C ALA A 167 -70.60 -47.04 12.38
N ARG A 168 -71.52 -47.15 13.35
CA ARG A 168 -72.64 -48.11 13.27
C ARG A 168 -73.87 -47.42 12.65
N GLU A 169 -74.39 -48.05 11.60
CA GLU A 169 -75.71 -47.84 10.96
C GLU A 169 -76.84 -47.75 12.01
N ALA A 170 -77.98 -47.08 11.84
CA ALA A 170 -78.56 -46.14 10.90
C ALA A 170 -79.80 -45.56 11.62
N GLU A 171 -80.29 -44.38 11.23
CA GLU A 171 -81.73 -44.08 11.14
C GLU A 171 -81.93 -42.75 10.41
N ALA A 172 -82.81 -42.78 9.40
CA ALA A 172 -83.08 -41.68 8.50
C ALA A 172 -83.86 -40.56 9.22
N LEU A 173 -83.28 -39.37 9.27
CA LEU A 173 -83.96 -38.13 9.65
C LEU A 173 -84.16 -37.29 8.38
N GLU A 174 -85.31 -37.50 7.71
CA GLU A 174 -85.69 -36.82 6.46
C GLU A 174 -86.13 -35.35 6.64
N ASN A 175 -85.77 -34.67 7.73
CA ASN A 175 -86.08 -33.25 7.91
C ASN A 175 -85.00 -32.56 8.76
N ALA A 176 -83.90 -32.14 8.14
CA ALA A 176 -82.96 -31.20 8.73
C ALA A 176 -82.40 -30.26 7.66
N GLU A 177 -82.71 -28.99 7.83
CA GLU A 177 -82.31 -27.85 7.01
C GLU A 177 -80.78 -27.68 6.97
N ILE A 178 -80.22 -27.51 5.79
CA ILE A 178 -78.78 -27.31 5.57
C ILE A 178 -78.43 -25.88 5.98
N VAL A 179 -77.95 -25.70 7.22
CA VAL A 179 -77.39 -24.43 7.67
C VAL A 179 -75.93 -24.36 7.21
N PHE A 180 -75.70 -23.63 6.12
CA PHE A 180 -74.36 -23.15 5.77
C PHE A 180 -73.93 -22.13 6.84
N LYS A 181 -72.84 -22.42 7.54
CA LYS A 181 -72.21 -21.47 8.44
C LYS A 181 -71.37 -20.52 7.57
N GLU A 182 -71.99 -19.43 7.15
CA GLU A 182 -71.28 -18.29 6.58
C GLU A 182 -70.43 -17.67 7.70
N GLU A 183 -69.10 -17.73 7.54
CA GLU A 183 -68.18 -16.96 8.37
C GLU A 183 -68.24 -15.50 7.90
N GLU A 184 -69.20 -14.75 8.43
CA GLU A 184 -69.23 -13.30 8.31
C GLU A 184 -67.99 -12.72 9.02
N VAL A 185 -67.11 -12.09 8.24
CA VAL A 185 -66.00 -11.28 8.74
C VAL A 185 -66.60 -10.02 9.37
N LEU A 186 -66.84 -10.06 10.68
CA LEU A 186 -67.58 -9.04 11.42
C LEU A 186 -66.93 -7.64 11.42
N VAL A 187 -65.66 -7.49 10.99
CA VAL A 187 -65.02 -6.18 10.73
C VAL A 187 -63.91 -6.32 9.68
N GLU A 188 -63.96 -5.54 8.61
CA GLU A 188 -62.83 -5.39 7.69
C GLU A 188 -61.66 -4.67 8.39
N ALA A 189 -60.46 -5.28 8.36
CA ALA A 189 -59.27 -4.67 8.95
C ALA A 189 -58.81 -3.44 8.15
N SER A 190 -59.32 -2.26 8.51
CA SER A 190 -59.07 -0.97 7.84
C SER A 190 -57.66 -0.39 8.03
N LYS A 191 -56.67 -1.18 8.48
CA LYS A 191 -55.28 -0.72 8.60
C LYS A 191 -54.27 -1.87 8.54
N THR A 192 -53.76 -2.12 7.34
CA THR A 192 -52.53 -2.89 7.15
C THR A 192 -51.35 -2.05 7.65
N LYS A 193 -50.75 -2.47 8.77
CA LYS A 193 -49.47 -1.90 9.20
C LYS A 193 -48.39 -2.41 8.26
N ASN A 194 -47.84 -1.52 7.43
CA ASN A 194 -46.63 -1.82 6.68
C ASN A 194 -45.50 -2.16 7.66
N VAL A 195 -45.16 -3.44 7.74
CA VAL A 195 -43.99 -3.91 8.48
C VAL A 195 -42.78 -3.39 7.74
N LYS A 196 -42.17 -2.33 8.30
CA LYS A 196 -40.90 -1.80 7.81
C LYS A 196 -39.82 -2.84 8.15
N SER A 197 -39.54 -3.75 7.21
CA SER A 197 -38.42 -4.67 7.31
C SER A 197 -37.13 -3.85 7.33
N LYS A 198 -36.54 -3.72 8.52
CA LYS A 198 -35.18 -3.23 8.65
C LYS A 198 -34.27 -4.30 8.06
N GLN A 199 -33.60 -3.98 6.96
CA GLN A 199 -32.56 -4.82 6.40
C GLN A 199 -31.49 -4.99 7.47
N LEU A 200 -31.38 -6.20 8.02
CA LEU A 200 -30.35 -6.53 9.00
C LEU A 200 -29.00 -6.34 8.31
N LYS A 201 -28.05 -5.71 9.02
CA LYS A 201 -26.68 -5.51 8.53
C LYS A 201 -26.05 -6.88 8.31
N VAL A 202 -26.04 -7.34 7.06
CA VAL A 202 -25.29 -8.52 6.66
C VAL A 202 -23.83 -8.11 6.57
N LYS A 203 -22.95 -8.87 7.21
CA LYS A 203 -21.50 -8.70 7.05
C LYS A 203 -21.14 -9.23 5.66
N GLU A 204 -20.94 -8.34 4.70
CA GLU A 204 -20.32 -8.68 3.44
C GLU A 204 -18.83 -8.96 3.69
N PHE A 205 -18.43 -10.22 3.54
CA PHE A 205 -17.04 -10.61 3.61
C PHE A 205 -16.39 -10.34 2.26
N LEU A 206 -15.52 -9.34 2.21
CA LEU A 206 -14.68 -9.09 1.04
C LEU A 206 -13.54 -10.12 1.04
N THR A 207 -13.69 -11.18 0.25
CA THR A 207 -12.60 -12.13 -0.01
C THR A 207 -11.60 -11.47 -0.94
N PHE A 208 -10.41 -11.14 -0.43
CA PHE A 208 -9.29 -10.70 -1.25
C PHE A 208 -8.11 -11.64 -1.06
N ASP A 209 -7.49 -12.02 -2.18
CA ASP A 209 -6.26 -12.79 -2.17
C ASP A 209 -5.09 -11.84 -1.90
N ALA A 210 -4.62 -11.83 -0.66
CA ALA A 210 -3.43 -11.10 -0.26
C ALA A 210 -2.18 -11.77 -0.86
N THR A 211 -1.64 -11.22 -1.94
CA THR A 211 -0.31 -11.60 -2.43
C THR A 211 0.74 -10.74 -1.76
N PHE A 212 1.52 -11.34 -0.87
CA PHE A 212 2.65 -10.68 -0.21
C PHE A 212 3.85 -10.68 -1.16
N SER A 213 4.53 -9.54 -1.29
CA SER A 213 5.73 -9.40 -2.14
C SER A 213 6.87 -10.37 -1.78
N ASP A 214 6.85 -10.92 -0.57
CA ASP A 214 7.83 -11.92 -0.07
C ASP A 214 7.49 -13.37 -0.45
N ALA A 215 6.24 -13.64 -0.86
CA ALA A 215 5.79 -14.98 -1.28
C ALA A 215 5.98 -15.22 -2.79
N LEU A 216 6.31 -14.17 -3.56
CA LEU A 216 6.65 -14.31 -4.96
C LEU A 216 8.11 -14.78 -5.09
N PRO A 217 8.41 -15.82 -5.87
CA PRO A 217 9.78 -16.27 -6.07
C PRO A 217 10.61 -15.09 -6.62
N GLN A 218 11.63 -14.68 -5.87
CA GLN A 218 12.62 -13.72 -6.30
C GLN A 218 13.14 -14.14 -7.68
N GLN A 219 12.76 -13.42 -8.73
CA GLN A 219 13.30 -13.66 -10.06
C GLN A 219 14.81 -13.46 -9.98
N ARG A 220 15.53 -14.58 -10.01
CA ARG A 220 16.97 -14.61 -10.17
C ARG A 220 17.26 -13.90 -11.48
N SER A 221 17.77 -12.67 -11.38
CA SER A 221 18.27 -11.90 -12.51
C SER A 221 19.48 -12.64 -13.08
N ASN A 222 19.21 -13.60 -13.96
CA ASN A 222 20.23 -14.18 -14.82
C ASN A 222 20.45 -13.21 -15.98
N GLY A 223 21.70 -12.78 -16.11
CA GLY A 223 22.13 -11.86 -17.14
C GLY A 223 21.94 -12.36 -18.57
N ASN A 224 22.02 -11.37 -19.47
CA ASN A 224 22.11 -11.47 -20.92
C ASN A 224 20.87 -11.96 -21.68
N ARG A 225 20.22 -11.04 -22.42
CA ARG A 225 20.42 -10.84 -23.88
C ARG A 225 19.20 -10.15 -24.54
N GLY A 226 19.39 -8.91 -25.02
CA GLY A 226 18.75 -8.40 -26.25
C GLY A 226 17.42 -7.60 -26.18
N GLY A 227 17.36 -6.49 -26.94
CA GLY A 227 16.10 -5.87 -27.44
C GLY A 227 15.73 -4.51 -26.83
N ARG A 228 16.40 -3.41 -27.19
CA ARG A 228 15.92 -2.38 -28.14
C ARG A 228 14.40 -2.10 -28.16
N ASN A 229 14.06 -0.89 -27.71
CA ASN A 229 13.05 0.05 -28.22
C ASN A 229 11.54 -0.25 -28.09
N ALA A 230 10.88 0.45 -27.15
CA ALA A 230 9.59 1.14 -27.31
C ALA A 230 9.34 2.04 -26.08
N ARG A 231 9.71 3.33 -26.12
CA ARG A 231 8.82 4.49 -26.40
C ARG A 231 7.61 4.64 -25.45
N GLY A 232 7.62 5.71 -24.65
CA GLY A 232 6.46 6.62 -24.54
C GLY A 232 6.03 7.05 -23.13
N ARG A 233 5.94 8.38 -22.95
CA ARG A 233 5.33 9.16 -21.84
C ARG A 233 6.08 9.18 -20.50
N GLY A 234 6.62 10.28 -19.97
CA GLY A 234 6.38 11.71 -20.21
C GLY A 234 5.77 12.35 -18.95
N GLY A 235 6.47 13.29 -18.30
CA GLY A 235 5.80 14.16 -17.32
C GLY A 235 6.62 14.77 -16.18
N ARG A 236 7.31 15.87 -16.47
CA ARG A 236 7.30 17.15 -15.70
C ARG A 236 8.00 17.26 -14.32
N ASN A 237 8.95 18.20 -14.34
CA ASN A 237 9.23 19.27 -13.36
C ASN A 237 9.97 18.91 -12.06
N ASN A 238 11.29 18.96 -12.18
CA ASN A 238 12.22 19.24 -11.11
C ASN A 238 12.42 20.77 -10.98
N THR A 239 11.68 21.45 -10.10
CA THR A 239 11.97 22.84 -9.71
C THR A 239 12.75 22.81 -8.40
N ARG A 240 14.08 22.86 -8.48
CA ARG A 240 14.97 22.95 -7.32
C ARG A 240 16.02 24.02 -7.58
N GLY A 241 15.81 25.21 -7.03
CA GLY A 241 16.81 26.29 -7.03
C GLY A 241 16.23 27.65 -6.68
N GLY A 242 16.36 28.06 -5.41
CA GLY A 242 15.98 29.40 -4.97
C GLY A 242 16.11 29.59 -3.45
N ARG A 243 17.32 29.39 -2.90
CA ARG A 243 17.63 29.81 -1.53
C ARG A 243 18.24 31.22 -1.59
N LYS A 244 17.57 32.19 -0.96
CA LYS A 244 18.20 33.41 -0.42
C LYS A 244 17.79 33.52 1.06
N PRO A 245 18.71 33.84 1.99
CA PRO A 245 18.40 33.86 3.41
C PRO A 245 17.86 35.23 3.82
N THR A 246 16.89 35.26 4.72
CA THR A 246 16.66 36.42 5.58
C THR A 246 16.08 35.98 6.92
N ASN A 247 16.63 36.63 7.93
CA ASN A 247 16.49 36.48 9.37
C ASN A 247 15.08 36.87 9.85
N GLY A 248 14.61 36.27 10.95
CA GLY A 248 13.73 36.94 11.91
C GLY A 248 12.23 36.60 11.91
N ASN A 249 11.77 36.28 13.11
CA ASN A 249 10.41 36.33 13.66
C ASN A 249 9.49 35.10 13.62
N ASN A 250 9.32 34.57 14.84
CA ASN A 250 8.23 33.78 15.38
C ASN A 250 6.84 34.19 14.87
N GLY A 251 6.07 33.19 14.45
CA GLY A 251 4.63 33.30 14.20
C GLY A 251 4.02 31.92 14.00
N ASN A 252 3.14 31.52 14.92
CA ASN A 252 2.34 30.30 14.91
C ASN A 252 1.77 29.95 13.51
N HIS A 253 2.10 28.76 12.99
CA HIS A 253 1.34 28.19 11.89
C HIS A 253 0.18 27.37 12.44
N VAL A 254 -1.01 27.98 12.46
CA VAL A 254 -2.28 27.26 12.48
C VAL A 254 -2.40 26.51 11.16
N GLU A 255 -2.49 25.19 11.24
CA GLU A 255 -2.71 24.30 10.10
C GLU A 255 -4.01 24.68 9.39
N LYS A 256 -3.91 25.28 8.19
CA LYS A 256 -5.04 25.37 7.28
C LYS A 256 -5.22 24.00 6.63
N LYS A 257 -6.40 23.43 6.84
CA LYS A 257 -6.88 22.15 6.27
C LYS A 257 -6.56 22.10 4.77
N GLN A 258 -5.70 21.17 4.39
CA GLN A 258 -5.51 20.78 3.00
C GLN A 258 -6.79 20.09 2.53
N GLY A 259 -7.33 20.52 1.38
CA GLY A 259 -8.48 19.87 0.75
C GLY A 259 -8.17 18.40 0.49
N ILE A 260 -9.11 17.52 0.84
CA ILE A 260 -8.98 16.07 0.65
C ILE A 260 -8.90 15.79 -0.86
N ASP A 261 -7.85 15.11 -1.29
CA ASP A 261 -7.69 14.62 -2.67
C ASP A 261 -8.67 13.48 -2.92
N THR A 262 -9.77 13.78 -3.61
CA THR A 262 -10.83 12.82 -3.93
C THR A 262 -10.45 11.82 -5.02
N ALA A 263 -9.29 11.97 -5.66
CA ALA A 263 -8.82 11.07 -6.71
C ALA A 263 -8.20 9.76 -6.17
N ASN A 264 -7.85 9.72 -4.88
CA ASN A 264 -7.31 8.54 -4.20
C ASN A 264 -8.29 7.90 -3.20
N LEU A 265 -9.56 8.31 -3.25
CA LEU A 265 -10.59 7.62 -2.48
C LEU A 265 -11.03 6.37 -3.26
N PRO A 266 -11.19 5.20 -2.60
CA PRO A 266 -11.74 4.04 -3.25
C PRO A 266 -13.17 4.35 -3.72
N SER A 267 -13.39 4.39 -5.04
CA SER A 267 -14.73 4.46 -5.60
C SER A 267 -15.33 3.06 -5.62
N LEU A 268 -16.42 2.87 -4.88
CA LEU A 268 -17.24 1.67 -4.99
C LEU A 268 -18.12 1.82 -6.25
N ALA A 269 -17.93 0.91 -7.20
CA ALA A 269 -18.89 0.64 -8.27
C ALA A 269 -19.82 -0.48 -7.82
#